data_AF-A0AAW7PV53-F1
#
_entry.id   AF-A0AAW7PV53-F1
#
_cell.length_a   1.000
_cell.length_b   1.000
_cell.length_c   1.000
_cell.angle_alpha   90.00
_cell.angle_beta   90.00
_cell.angle_gamma   90.00
#
_symmetry.space_group_name_H-M   'P 1'
#
loop_
_entity.id
_entity.type
_entity.pdbx_description
1 polymer ?
#
loop_
_entity_poly.entity_id
_entity_poly.type
_entity_poly.pdbx_seq_one_letter_code
_entity_poly.pdbx_strand_id
1 'polypeptide(L)'
;MNNNEIIMNLEDYKSILKYSGRVDGIVGNCNINEFDKQLDESFKNSLSKAKALTIKFGFHKNQSLFIISNYVSEIHDLTNINTEIIFGTEHIDDIDENLLRYEIIVTGIE
;
A
#
# COMPACT_ATOMS: atom_id res chain seq x y z
N MET A 1 -11.92 -12.36 -19.07
CA MET A 1 -11.80 -12.08 -17.62
C MET A 1 -10.35 -11.70 -17.39
N ASN A 2 -10.06 -10.41 -17.23
CA ASN A 2 -8.71 -9.95 -16.88
C ASN A 2 -8.62 -9.93 -15.36
N ASN A 3 -8.23 -11.06 -14.77
CA ASN A 3 -7.94 -11.10 -13.34
C ASN A 3 -6.54 -10.51 -13.14
N ASN A 4 -6.48 -9.19 -13.06
CA ASN A 4 -5.28 -8.41 -12.74
C ASN A 4 -5.15 -8.12 -11.22
N GLU A 5 -5.89 -8.87 -10.40
CA GLU A 5 -5.82 -8.75 -8.94
C GLU A 5 -4.60 -9.47 -8.39
N ILE A 6 -3.92 -8.80 -7.45
CA ILE A 6 -2.81 -9.36 -6.68
C ILE A 6 -3.34 -9.61 -5.28
N ILE A 7 -3.79 -10.83 -5.02
CA ILE A 7 -4.46 -11.18 -3.77
C ILE A 7 -3.41 -11.39 -2.68
N MET A 8 -3.47 -10.56 -1.64
CA MET A 8 -2.72 -10.77 -0.40
C MET A 8 -3.40 -11.83 0.48
N ASN A 9 -2.60 -12.67 1.11
CA ASN A 9 -3.04 -13.73 2.00
C ASN A 9 -2.35 -13.64 3.38
N LEU A 10 -2.72 -14.54 4.29
CA LEU A 10 -2.20 -14.53 5.66
C LEU A 10 -0.67 -14.70 5.75
N GLU A 11 -0.05 -15.45 4.84
CA GLU A 11 1.40 -15.65 4.85
C GLU A 11 2.15 -14.37 4.49
N ASP A 12 1.56 -13.52 3.64
CA ASP A 12 2.12 -12.20 3.33
C ASP A 12 2.19 -11.33 4.60
N TYR A 13 1.08 -11.25 5.35
CA TYR A 13 1.06 -10.51 6.61
C TYR A 13 2.00 -11.10 7.66
N LYS A 14 2.09 -12.42 7.78
CA LYS A 14 3.05 -13.08 8.69
C LYS A 14 4.49 -12.74 8.31
N SER A 15 4.80 -12.64 7.03
CA SER A 15 6.15 -12.37 6.56
C SER A 15 6.64 -10.97 6.89
N ILE A 16 5.75 -9.96 6.92
CA ILE A 16 6.10 -8.61 7.40
C ILE A 16 6.09 -8.53 8.94
N LEU A 17 5.19 -9.24 9.60
CA LEU A 17 5.08 -9.21 11.08
C LEU A 17 6.19 -10.01 11.80
N LYS A 18 7.06 -10.72 11.06
CA LYS A 18 8.23 -11.40 11.63
C LYS A 18 9.26 -10.41 12.20
N TYR A 19 9.25 -9.15 11.75
CA TYR A 19 10.18 -8.13 12.19
C TYR A 19 9.77 -7.54 13.54
N SER A 20 10.68 -7.59 14.51
CA SER A 20 10.51 -6.88 15.79
C SER A 20 10.61 -5.37 15.60
N GLY A 21 9.81 -4.61 16.35
CA GLY A 21 9.83 -3.14 16.32
C GLY A 21 8.42 -2.58 16.43
N ARG A 22 8.29 -1.27 16.20
CA ARG A 22 6.97 -0.64 16.12
C ARG A 22 6.30 -1.02 14.79
N VAL A 23 4.99 -1.18 14.86
CA VAL A 23 4.09 -1.27 13.69
C VAL A 23 3.33 0.04 13.60
N ASP A 24 3.19 0.54 12.38
CA ASP A 24 2.39 1.72 12.06
C ASP A 24 1.55 1.41 10.80
N GLY A 25 0.50 2.17 10.55
CA GLY A 25 -0.37 1.88 9.43
C GLY A 25 -1.44 2.92 9.18
N ILE A 26 -1.84 3.03 7.91
CA ILE A 26 -2.92 3.89 7.46
C ILE A 26 -3.90 3.08 6.62
N VAL A 27 -5.18 3.32 6.85
CA VAL A 27 -6.28 2.73 6.08
C VAL A 27 -7.26 3.83 5.76
N GLY A 28 -7.65 3.92 4.49
CA GLY A 28 -8.53 4.99 4.07
C GLY A 28 -9.03 4.85 2.65
N ASN A 29 -9.73 5.89 2.21
CA ASN A 29 -10.14 6.08 0.84
C ASN A 29 -9.95 7.54 0.46
N CYS A 30 -9.63 7.79 -0.80
CA CYS A 30 -9.47 9.14 -1.35
C CYS A 30 -9.80 9.13 -2.84
N ASN A 31 -9.89 10.32 -3.44
CA ASN A 31 -9.78 10.40 -4.89
C ASN A 31 -8.39 9.93 -5.30
N ILE A 32 -8.28 9.19 -6.40
CA ILE A 32 -7.02 8.58 -6.82
C ILE A 32 -5.91 9.62 -6.97
N ASN A 33 -6.23 10.81 -7.53
CA ASN A 33 -5.28 11.91 -7.74
C ASN A 33 -4.88 12.65 -6.45
N GLU A 34 -5.39 12.22 -5.29
CA GLU A 34 -5.14 12.85 -3.99
C GLU A 34 -4.44 11.91 -3.01
N PHE A 35 -3.99 10.75 -3.47
CA PHE A 35 -3.32 9.75 -2.63
C PHE A 35 -2.07 10.32 -1.94
N ASP A 36 -1.26 11.11 -2.64
CA ASP A 36 -0.01 11.67 -2.08
C ASP A 36 -0.26 12.60 -0.88
N LYS A 37 -1.46 13.19 -0.82
CA LYS A 37 -1.89 14.05 0.31
C LYS A 37 -2.22 13.23 1.56
N GLN A 38 -2.42 11.92 1.43
CA GLN A 38 -2.77 11.02 2.54
C GLN A 38 -1.53 10.53 3.32
N LEU A 39 -0.34 10.64 2.73
CA LEU A 39 0.92 10.30 3.38
C LEU A 39 1.45 11.53 4.11
N ASP A 40 1.12 11.67 5.41
CA ASP A 40 1.68 12.75 6.21
C ASP A 40 3.17 12.56 6.53
N GLU A 41 3.84 13.60 7.01
CA GLU A 41 5.29 13.55 7.32
C GLU A 41 5.64 12.54 8.41
N SER A 42 4.72 12.27 9.34
CA SER A 42 4.93 11.26 10.38
C SER A 42 4.97 9.86 9.77
N PHE A 43 4.03 9.56 8.88
CA PHE A 43 3.94 8.28 8.20
C PHE A 43 5.08 8.08 7.19
N LYS A 44 5.48 9.13 6.47
CA LYS A 44 6.70 9.11 5.64
C LYS A 44 7.95 8.77 6.45
N ASN A 45 8.07 9.30 7.66
CA ASN A 45 9.16 8.94 8.57
C ASN A 45 9.04 7.50 9.11
N SER A 46 7.83 6.95 9.25
CA SER A 46 7.65 5.51 9.52
C SER A 46 8.10 4.66 8.33
N LEU A 47 7.78 5.04 7.09
CA LEU A 47 8.20 4.35 5.86
C LEU A 47 9.72 4.28 5.72
N SER A 48 10.43 5.38 5.97
CA SER A 48 11.89 5.45 5.82
C SER A 48 12.67 4.58 6.81
N LYS A 49 12.02 4.17 7.90
CA LYS A 49 12.60 3.34 8.97
C LYS A 49 12.07 1.90 8.99
N ALA A 50 11.11 1.58 8.13
CA ALA A 50 10.48 0.27 8.11
C ALA A 50 11.39 -0.78 7.49
N LYS A 51 11.40 -1.98 8.07
CA LYS A 51 12.07 -3.17 7.50
C LYS A 51 11.19 -3.89 6.50
N ALA A 52 9.87 -3.83 6.70
CA ALA A 52 8.92 -4.39 5.75
C ALA A 52 7.59 -3.67 5.78
N LEU A 53 6.85 -3.74 4.68
CA LEU A 53 5.52 -3.17 4.57
C LEU A 53 4.64 -3.93 3.59
N THR A 54 3.33 -3.80 3.77
CA THR A 54 2.31 -4.18 2.78
C THR A 54 1.61 -2.94 2.25
N ILE A 55 1.35 -2.91 0.95
CA ILE A 55 0.50 -1.92 0.29
C ILE A 55 -0.63 -2.68 -0.40
N LYS A 56 -1.87 -2.41 -0.02
CA LYS A 56 -3.04 -2.94 -0.68
C LYS A 56 -3.88 -1.80 -1.24
N PHE A 57 -4.11 -1.82 -2.56
CA PHE A 57 -4.99 -0.86 -3.24
C PHE A 57 -6.27 -1.51 -3.73
N GLY A 58 -7.41 -0.90 -3.41
CA GLY A 58 -8.71 -1.28 -3.91
C GLY A 58 -9.25 -0.20 -4.85
N PHE A 59 -9.60 -0.57 -6.07
CA PHE A 59 -10.03 0.40 -7.09
C PHE A 59 -11.14 -0.18 -7.98
N HIS A 60 -11.87 0.66 -8.70
CA HIS A 60 -13.00 0.21 -9.49
C HIS A 60 -12.54 -0.72 -10.63
N LYS A 61 -13.34 -1.72 -10.99
CA LYS A 61 -12.91 -2.75 -11.96
C LYS A 61 -12.53 -2.22 -13.36
N ASN A 62 -13.01 -1.03 -13.72
CA ASN A 62 -12.72 -0.39 -15.00
C ASN A 62 -11.43 0.44 -14.97
N GLN A 63 -10.84 0.68 -13.78
CA GLN A 63 -9.59 1.41 -13.65
C GLN A 63 -8.38 0.50 -13.95
N SER A 64 -7.34 1.11 -14.50
CA SER A 64 -6.09 0.42 -14.82
C SER A 64 -5.14 0.40 -13.62
N LEU A 65 -4.46 -0.73 -13.42
CA LEU A 65 -3.32 -0.86 -12.51
C LEU A 65 -2.22 0.18 -12.76
N PHE A 66 -2.13 0.72 -13.97
CA PHE A 66 -1.14 1.75 -14.30
C PHE A 66 -1.32 3.03 -13.49
N ILE A 67 -2.52 3.32 -13.00
CA ILE A 67 -2.75 4.55 -12.23
C ILE A 67 -2.05 4.47 -10.87
N ILE A 68 -2.01 3.28 -10.27
CA ILE A 68 -1.41 3.08 -8.94
C ILE A 68 0.09 2.77 -9.00
N SER A 69 0.67 2.46 -10.17
CA SER A 69 2.10 2.17 -10.28
C SER A 69 2.99 3.35 -9.88
N ASN A 70 2.52 4.58 -10.14
CA ASN A 70 3.23 5.78 -9.72
C ASN A 70 3.31 5.86 -8.19
N TYR A 71 2.19 5.62 -7.50
CA TYR A 71 2.13 5.64 -6.04
C TYR A 71 2.98 4.54 -5.39
N VAL A 72 3.04 3.36 -6.00
CA VAL A 72 3.95 2.30 -5.54
C VAL A 72 5.41 2.74 -5.68
N SER A 73 5.77 3.39 -6.78
CA SER A 73 7.12 3.93 -6.97
C SER A 73 7.46 4.99 -5.94
N GLU A 74 6.54 5.90 -5.65
CA GLU A 74 6.74 6.96 -4.65
C GLU A 74 6.90 6.39 -3.24
N ILE A 75 6.10 5.39 -2.86
CA ILE A 75 6.26 4.72 -1.56
C ILE A 75 7.61 4.00 -1.51
N HIS A 76 8.02 3.33 -2.59
CA HIS A 76 9.32 2.68 -2.65
C HIS A 76 10.47 3.69 -2.47
N ASP A 77 10.39 4.87 -3.09
CA ASP A 77 11.39 5.94 -2.95
C ASP A 77 11.46 6.53 -1.54
N LEU A 78 10.39 6.42 -0.75
CA LEU A 78 10.34 6.82 0.66
C LEU A 78 10.90 5.77 1.62
N THR A 79 11.16 4.54 1.14
CA THR A 79 11.61 3.41 1.96
C THR A 79 13.12 3.18 1.83
N ASN A 80 13.67 2.33 2.70
CA ASN A 80 15.06 1.90 2.56
C ASN A 80 15.16 0.88 1.40
N ILE A 81 16.30 0.86 0.70
CA ILE A 81 16.55 -0.10 -0.39
C ILE A 81 16.42 -1.57 0.04
N ASN A 82 16.56 -1.85 1.34
CA ASN A 82 16.43 -3.19 1.91
C ASN A 82 15.03 -3.49 2.49
N THR A 83 14.08 -2.56 2.37
CA THR A 83 12.72 -2.77 2.88
C THR A 83 12.00 -3.84 2.05
N GLU A 84 11.49 -4.89 2.70
CA GLU A 84 10.64 -5.89 2.05
C GLU A 84 9.25 -5.29 1.77
N ILE A 85 8.86 -5.20 0.49
CA ILE A 85 7.56 -4.64 0.10
C ILE A 85 6.68 -5.75 -0.49
N ILE A 86 5.49 -5.91 0.07
CA ILE A 86 4.45 -6.77 -0.48
C ILE A 86 3.33 -5.90 -1.02
N PHE A 87 2.93 -6.19 -2.25
CA PHE A 87 1.93 -5.41 -2.97
C PHE A 87 0.70 -6.26 -3.25
N GLY A 88 -0.47 -5.69 -3.03
CA GLY A 88 -1.76 -6.30 -3.30
C GLY A 88 -2.72 -5.34 -3.99
N THR A 89 -3.62 -5.90 -4.80
CA THR A 89 -4.68 -5.16 -5.48
C THR A 89 -5.98 -5.93 -5.44
N GLU A 90 -7.08 -5.20 -5.34
CA GLU A 90 -8.43 -5.75 -5.46
C GLU A 90 -9.31 -4.84 -6.33
N HIS A 91 -10.15 -5.44 -7.15
CA HIS A 91 -11.17 -4.72 -7.90
C HIS A 91 -12.44 -4.66 -7.05
N ILE A 92 -13.03 -3.47 -6.92
CA ILE A 92 -14.24 -3.27 -6.12
C ILE A 92 -15.34 -2.78 -7.04
N ASP A 93 -16.40 -3.59 -7.18
CA ASP A 93 -17.50 -3.31 -8.11
C ASP A 93 -18.36 -2.11 -7.67
N ASP A 94 -18.47 -1.87 -6.37
CA ASP A 94 -19.40 -0.89 -5.77
C ASP A 94 -18.68 0.38 -5.27
N ILE A 95 -17.64 0.86 -5.97
CA ILE A 95 -16.99 2.15 -5.67
C ILE A 95 -16.98 3.08 -6.89
N ASP A 96 -16.87 4.38 -6.63
CA ASP A 96 -16.71 5.38 -7.69
C ASP A 96 -15.43 5.11 -8.52
N GLU A 97 -15.51 5.34 -9.83
CA GLU A 97 -14.41 5.11 -10.78
C GLU A 97 -13.19 6.02 -10.55
N ASN A 98 -13.25 6.96 -9.61
CA ASN A 98 -12.13 7.81 -9.22
C ASN A 98 -11.70 7.58 -7.76
N LEU A 99 -12.33 6.65 -7.05
CA LEU A 99 -11.99 6.35 -5.67
C LEU A 99 -10.88 5.30 -5.61
N LEU A 100 -9.89 5.57 -4.76
CA LEU A 100 -8.86 4.62 -4.36
C LEU A 100 -9.07 4.28 -2.89
N ARG A 101 -9.23 3.00 -2.56
CA ARG A 101 -9.07 2.48 -1.20
C ARG A 101 -7.62 2.05 -1.02
N TYR A 102 -7.07 2.33 0.15
CA TYR A 102 -5.70 1.95 0.48
C TYR A 102 -5.63 1.39 1.90
N GLU A 103 -4.78 0.38 2.06
CA GLU A 103 -4.32 -0.15 3.34
C GLU A 103 -2.81 -0.29 3.25
N ILE A 104 -2.10 0.41 4.11
CA ILE A 104 -0.64 0.37 4.18
C ILE A 104 -0.26 0.06 5.61
N ILE A 105 0.49 -1.03 5.80
CA ILE A 105 0.98 -1.47 7.10
C ILE A 105 2.49 -1.54 7.00
N VAL A 106 3.17 -0.87 7.92
CA VAL A 106 4.63 -0.82 8.01
C VAL A 106 5.08 -1.44 9.31
N THR A 107 6.18 -2.19 9.27
CA THR A 107 6.63 -3.04 10.38
C THR A 107 8.15 -2.97 10.54
N GLY A 108 8.62 -3.36 11.73
CA GLY A 108 10.04 -3.36 12.03
C GLY A 108 10.63 -1.95 12.09
N ILE A 109 9.83 -0.95 12.48
CA ILE A 109 10.29 0.43 12.65
C ILE A 109 11.17 0.53 13.91
N GLU A 110 12.38 1.07 13.73
CA GLU A 110 13.36 1.36 14.80
C GLU A 110 13.38 2.84 15.23
#